data_AF-A0A2V8UI31-F1
#
_entry.id   AF-A0A2V8UI31-F1
#
_cell.length_a   1.000
_cell.length_b   1.000
_cell.length_c   1.000
_cell.angle_alpha   90.00
_cell.angle_beta   90.00
_cell.angle_gamma   90.00
#
_symmetry.space_group_name_H-M   'P 1'
#
loop_
_entity.id
_entity.type
_entity.pdbx_description
1 polymer ?
#
loop_
_entity_poly.entity_id
_entity_poly.type
_entity_poly.pdbx_seq_one_letter_code
_entity_poly.pdbx_strand_id
1 'polypeptide(L)'
;MRPQQVIDGDFTYWLGDMYALLGEKETALRWLRRTDEISNHNYPWFERDKNWNNLRSDSEYQRILADFQRHWERYREEFGDG
;
A
#
# COMPACT_ATOMS: atom_id res chain seq x y z
N MET A 1 -7.08 -13.42 9.12
CA MET A 1 -8.19 -12.47 8.84
C MET A 1 -8.31 -12.31 7.33
N ARG A 2 -9.51 -12.09 6.75
CA ARG A 2 -9.64 -11.91 5.29
C ARG A 2 -9.53 -10.42 4.91
N PRO A 3 -8.70 -10.05 3.90
CA PRO A 3 -8.49 -8.66 3.51
C PRO A 3 -9.79 -7.89 3.20
N GLN A 4 -10.78 -8.55 2.62
CA GLN A 4 -12.04 -7.93 2.19
C GLN A 4 -12.92 -7.43 3.35
N GLN A 5 -12.66 -7.85 4.59
CA GLN A 5 -13.47 -7.50 5.76
C GLN A 5 -12.90 -6.32 6.56
N VAL A 6 -11.71 -5.83 6.18
CA VAL A 6 -11.06 -4.69 6.83
C VAL A 6 -11.36 -3.41 6.04
N ILE A 7 -11.81 -2.38 6.76
CA ILE A 7 -12.19 -1.06 6.22
C ILE A 7 -11.25 0.07 6.68
N ASP A 8 -10.26 -0.25 7.51
CA ASP A 8 -9.25 0.67 8.01
C ASP A 8 -7.98 0.56 7.15
N GLY A 9 -7.68 1.61 6.39
CA GLY A 9 -6.53 1.68 5.50
C GLY A 9 -5.19 1.50 6.22
N ASP A 10 -5.00 2.13 7.36
CA ASP A 10 -3.75 2.06 8.13
C ASP A 10 -3.55 0.64 8.69
N PHE A 11 -4.62 0.02 9.19
CA PHE A 11 -4.55 -1.36 9.67
C PHE A 11 -4.22 -2.37 8.56
N THR A 12 -4.77 -2.17 7.35
CA THR A 12 -4.40 -3.04 6.20
C THR A 12 -2.94 -2.89 5.79
N TYR A 13 -2.41 -1.67 5.86
CA TYR A 13 -1.01 -1.43 5.51
C TYR A 13 -0.07 -2.10 6.53
N TRP A 14 -0.33 -1.93 7.83
CA TRP A 14 0.46 -2.58 8.88
C TRP A 14 0.44 -4.11 8.80
N LEU A 15 -0.70 -4.70 8.42
CA LEU A 15 -0.75 -6.14 8.15
C LEU A 15 0.14 -6.51 6.95
N GLY A 16 0.11 -5.72 5.88
CA GLY A 16 1.02 -5.88 4.74
C GLY A 16 2.49 -5.87 5.16
N ASP A 17 2.89 -4.89 5.97
CA ASP A 17 4.25 -4.75 6.51
C ASP A 17 4.69 -5.99 7.28
N MET A 18 3.84 -6.47 8.20
CA MET A 18 4.14 -7.66 9.01
C MET A 18 4.38 -8.88 8.12
N TYR A 19 3.54 -9.10 7.12
CA TYR A 19 3.72 -10.23 6.20
C TYR A 19 4.93 -10.06 5.28
N ALA A 20 5.26 -8.82 4.88
CA ALA A 20 6.48 -8.54 4.11
C ALA A 20 7.73 -8.88 4.93
N LEU A 21 7.78 -8.48 6.21
CA LEU A 21 8.88 -8.80 7.14
C LEU A 21 9.03 -10.30 7.40
N LEU A 22 7.91 -11.04 7.43
CA LEU A 22 7.90 -12.50 7.55
C LEU A 22 8.30 -13.23 6.25
N GLY A 23 8.50 -12.51 5.14
CA GLY A 23 8.78 -13.09 3.83
C GLY A 23 7.55 -13.73 3.16
N GLU A 24 6.35 -13.52 3.71
CA GLU A 24 5.09 -14.02 3.16
C GLU A 24 4.59 -13.13 2.03
N LYS A 25 5.31 -13.13 0.91
CA LYS A 25 5.08 -12.26 -0.25
C LYS A 25 3.61 -12.18 -0.66
N GLU A 26 2.96 -13.31 -0.95
CA GLU A 26 1.60 -13.30 -1.49
C GLU A 26 0.60 -12.69 -0.50
N THR A 27 0.77 -12.96 0.79
CA THR A 27 -0.09 -12.38 1.83
C THR A 27 0.16 -10.88 1.96
N ALA A 28 1.42 -10.47 1.97
CA ALA A 28 1.80 -9.05 2.02
C ALA A 28 1.17 -8.27 0.85
N LEU A 29 1.31 -8.75 -0.39
CA LEU A 29 0.77 -8.09 -1.57
C LEU A 29 -0.76 -8.03 -1.59
N ARG A 30 -1.46 -9.04 -1.03
CA ARG A 30 -2.91 -9.00 -0.88
C ARG A 30 -3.37 -7.90 0.08
N TRP A 31 -2.66 -7.70 1.18
CA TRP A 31 -2.95 -6.62 2.13
C TRP A 31 -2.62 -5.25 1.55
N LEU A 32 -1.48 -5.13 0.86
CA LEU A 32 -1.08 -3.88 0.21
C LEU A 32 -2.08 -3.43 -0.86
N ARG A 33 -2.58 -4.37 -1.68
CA ARG A 33 -3.65 -4.09 -2.65
C ARG A 33 -4.93 -3.61 -1.96
N ARG A 34 -5.27 -4.20 -0.82
CA ARG A 34 -6.44 -3.79 -0.05
C ARG A 34 -6.29 -2.37 0.49
N THR A 35 -5.09 -1.98 0.91
CA THR A 35 -4.80 -0.61 1.34
C THR A 35 -5.06 0.42 0.23
N ASP A 36 -4.64 0.13 -1.01
CA ASP A 36 -4.88 1.02 -2.17
C ASP A 36 -6.36 1.24 -2.48
N GLU A 37 -7.20 0.23 -2.22
CA GLU A 37 -8.64 0.32 -2.44
C GLU A 37 -9.38 1.18 -1.40
N ILE A 38 -8.82 1.38 -0.21
CA ILE A 38 -9.56 1.94 0.94
C ILE A 38 -8.93 3.16 1.59
N SER A 39 -7.64 3.43 1.38
CA SER A 39 -6.92 4.51 2.06
C SER A 39 -6.93 5.81 1.27
N ASN A 40 -6.80 6.94 1.98
CA ASN A 40 -6.56 8.25 1.40
C ASN A 40 -5.08 8.60 1.62
N HIS A 41 -4.28 8.32 0.59
CA HIS A 41 -2.91 7.85 0.69
C HIS A 41 -1.86 8.85 1.20
N ASN A 42 -0.91 8.39 2.01
CA ASN A 42 0.38 9.04 2.20
C ASN A 42 1.46 8.32 1.37
N TYR A 43 1.32 8.38 0.05
CA TYR A 43 2.24 7.76 -0.90
C TYR A 43 3.74 8.06 -0.61
N PRO A 44 4.14 9.32 -0.30
CA PRO A 44 5.53 9.63 0.01
C PRO A 44 6.12 8.84 1.20
N TRP A 45 5.27 8.42 2.14
CA TRP A 45 5.69 7.59 3.26
C TRP A 45 5.82 6.12 2.85
N PHE A 46 4.83 5.56 2.15
CA PHE A 46 4.84 4.16 1.68
C PHE A 46 6.02 3.85 0.76
N GLU A 47 6.36 4.77 -0.14
CA GLU A 47 7.51 4.62 -1.04
C GLU A 47 8.82 4.38 -0.27
N ARG A 48 8.96 4.95 0.93
CA ARG A 48 10.20 4.95 1.72
C ARG A 48 10.24 3.89 2.81
N ASP A 49 9.17 3.13 2.98
CA ASP A 49 9.09 2.12 4.02
C ASP A 49 10.04 0.94 3.74
N LYS A 50 10.88 0.64 4.73
CA LYS A 50 11.91 -0.40 4.63
C LYS A 50 11.35 -1.80 4.80
N ASN A 51 10.14 -1.95 5.34
CA ASN A 51 9.47 -3.24 5.52
C ASN A 51 9.27 -3.97 4.18
N TRP A 52 9.16 -3.20 3.10
CA TRP A 52 8.96 -3.72 1.74
C TRP A 52 10.25 -3.93 0.94
N ASN A 53 11.44 -3.71 1.53
CA ASN A 53 12.71 -3.77 0.81
C ASN A 53 12.93 -5.10 0.07
N ASN A 54 12.46 -6.21 0.64
CA ASN A 54 12.53 -7.55 0.03
C ASN A 54 11.60 -7.73 -1.18
N LEU A 55 10.60 -6.85 -1.35
CA LEU A 55 9.62 -6.89 -2.43
C LEU A 55 9.75 -5.70 -3.42
N ARG A 56 10.71 -4.79 -3.22
CA ARG A 56 10.87 -3.58 -4.07
C ARG A 56 11.09 -3.86 -5.56
N SER A 57 11.76 -4.96 -5.88
CA SER A 57 12.01 -5.43 -7.24
C SER A 57 10.89 -6.33 -7.80
N ASP A 58 9.86 -6.62 -7.01
CA ASP A 58 8.72 -7.42 -7.44
C ASP A 58 7.79 -6.60 -8.34
N SER A 59 7.41 -7.16 -9.49
CA SER A 59 6.60 -6.45 -10.48
C SER A 59 5.17 -6.19 -10.01
N GLU A 60 4.59 -7.06 -9.17
CA GLU A 60 3.27 -6.83 -8.61
C GLU A 60 3.30 -5.74 -7.55
N TYR A 61 4.34 -5.73 -6.70
CA TYR A 61 4.58 -4.64 -5.75
C TYR A 61 4.70 -3.28 -6.46
N GLN A 62 5.54 -3.20 -7.51
CA GLN A 62 5.72 -1.98 -8.29
C GLN A 62 4.43 -1.50 -8.94
N ARG A 63 3.60 -2.43 -9.45
CA ARG A 63 2.29 -2.09 -10.00
C ARG A 63 1.37 -1.49 -8.94
N ILE A 64 1.30 -2.09 -7.74
CA ILE A 64 0.46 -1.58 -6.66
C ILE A 64 0.94 -0.19 -6.21
N LEU A 65 2.26 0.05 -6.10
CA LEU A 65 2.79 1.38 -5.79
C LEU A 65 2.49 2.41 -6.88
N ALA A 66 2.53 2.02 -8.15
CA ALA A 66 2.14 2.92 -9.24
C ALA A 66 0.64 3.27 -9.16
N ASP A 67 -0.21 2.35 -8.70
CA ASP A 67 -1.64 2.60 -8.48
C ASP A 67 -1.85 3.61 -7.34
N PHE A 68 -1.16 3.42 -6.21
CA PHE A 68 -1.12 4.38 -5.10
C PHE A 68 -0.69 5.78 -5.52
N GLN A 69 0.38 5.87 -6.32
CA GLN A 69 0.90 7.16 -6.79
C GLN A 69 -0.17 7.92 -7.59
N ARG A 70 -0.86 7.25 -8.51
CA ARG A 70 -1.91 7.87 -9.33
C ARG A 70 -3.11 8.32 -8.49
N HIS A 71 -3.50 7.54 -7.47
CA HIS A 71 -4.55 7.94 -6.54
C HIS A 71 -4.13 9.16 -5.70
N TRP A 72 -2.89 9.20 -5.24
CA TRP A 72 -2.34 10.33 -4.48
C TRP A 72 -2.22 11.60 -5.32
N GLU A 73 -1.74 11.50 -6.56
CA GLU A 73 -1.65 12.61 -7.51
C GLU A 73 -3.04 13.20 -7.77
N ARG A 74 -4.05 12.36 -8.04
CA ARG A 74 -5.45 12.81 -8.21
C ARG A 74 -5.97 13.52 -6.97
N TYR A 75 -5.77 12.94 -5.78
CA TYR A 75 -6.20 13.58 -4.53
C TYR A 75 -5.54 14.95 -4.33
N ARG A 76 -4.25 15.07 -4.66
CA ARG A 76 -3.52 16.32 -4.59
C ARG A 76 -4.00 17.35 -5.62
N GLU A 77 -4.35 16.93 -6.82
CA GLU A 77 -4.94 17.82 -7.83
C GLU A 77 -6.34 18.32 -7.43
N GLU A 78 -7.17 17.45 -6.85
CA GLU A 78 -8.55 17.77 -6.47
C GLU A 78 -8.64 18.61 -5.17
N PHE A 79 -7.72 18.40 -4.22
CA PHE A 79 -7.81 18.96 -2.87
C PHE A 79 -6.52 19.62 -2.35
N GLY A 80 -5.46 19.70 -3.16
CA GLY A 80 -4.16 20.25 -2.77
C GLY A 80 -3.99 21.76 -2.99
N ASP A 81 -4.98 22.43 -3.56
CA ASP A 81 -5.03 23.89 -3.64
C ASP A 81 -5.73 24.47 -2.40
N GLY A 82 -4.96 25.19 -1.60
CA GLY A 82 -5.44 26.14 -0.58
C GLY A 82 -5.12 27.56 -1.00
#